data_AF-A0A165Z4L7-F1
#
_entry.id   AF-A0A165Z4L7-F1
#
_cell.length_a   1.000
_cell.length_b   1.000
_cell.length_c   1.000
_cell.angle_alpha   90.00
_cell.angle_beta   90.00
_cell.angle_gamma   90.00
#
_symmetry.space_group_name_H-M   'P 1'
#
loop_
_entity.id
_entity.type
_entity.pdbx_description
1 polymer ?
#
loop_
_entity_poly.entity_id
_entity_poly.type
_entity_poly.pdbx_seq_one_letter_code
_entity_poly.pdbx_strand_id
1 'polypeptide(L)'
;MTIDTTYQRAKIIVEHTRELYFQILLFTGLFIFIAIRTTARGVSYPNPSLIYMNNLPQPSYINFIQSPLFLCIYVGSIFLLFSLYKYLKLYFLKRSFKNKEKRDKKLKKYMKLDKFPTREEIENKFKENKHKTKKKFYRQLVQVVIINIILFIVNLYYIHLMFIEIIMIFSILSIVYRHILIFHLEKIVFGKKWENNKIIEYIKEY
;
A
#
# COMPACT_ATOMS: atom_id res chain seq x y z
N MET A 1 13.67 25.50 30.53
CA MET A 1 12.65 25.65 29.47
C MET A 1 12.18 24.28 29.02
N THR A 2 10.92 23.93 29.27
CA THR A 2 10.27 22.74 28.69
C THR A 2 10.07 22.98 27.20
N ILE A 3 10.88 22.34 26.35
CA ILE A 3 10.72 22.40 24.90
C ILE A 3 9.35 21.80 24.55
N ASP A 4 8.49 22.57 23.89
CA ASP A 4 7.21 22.05 23.40
C ASP A 4 7.46 21.11 22.21
N THR A 5 7.31 19.80 22.47
CA THR A 5 7.45 18.73 21.48
C THR A 5 6.12 18.29 20.87
N THR A 6 5.03 19.01 21.14
CA THR A 6 3.67 18.59 20.77
C THR A 6 3.47 18.63 19.26
N TYR A 7 3.96 19.67 18.60
CA TYR A 7 3.96 19.77 17.13
C TYR A 7 4.76 18.62 16.49
N GLN A 8 5.95 18.34 17.01
CA GLN A 8 6.85 17.30 16.51
C GLN A 8 6.18 15.92 16.53
N ARG A 9 5.50 15.60 17.63
CA ARG A 9 4.74 14.36 17.79
C ARG A 9 3.53 14.32 16.87
N ALA A 10 2.77 15.42 16.79
CA ALA A 10 1.62 15.55 15.90
C ALA A 10 2.01 15.31 14.45
N LYS A 11 3.06 15.97 13.97
CA LYS A 11 3.58 15.84 12.60
C LYS A 11 3.95 14.39 12.28
N ILE A 12 4.62 13.68 13.19
CA ILE A 12 4.97 12.25 12.99
C ILE A 12 3.72 11.39 12.80
N ILE A 13 2.69 11.62 13.62
CA ILE A 13 1.45 10.85 13.59
C ILE A 13 0.64 11.16 12.33
N VAL A 14 0.60 12.42 11.92
CA VAL A 14 -0.08 12.85 10.69
C VAL A 14 0.56 12.19 9.47
N GLU A 15 1.89 12.10 9.41
CA GLU A 15 2.57 11.38 8.32
C GLU A 15 2.25 9.88 8.31
N HIS A 16 2.24 9.20 9.46
CA HIS A 16 1.84 7.79 9.49
C HIS A 16 0.36 7.57 9.17
N THR A 17 -0.50 8.53 9.52
CA THR A 17 -1.92 8.52 9.17
C THR A 17 -2.10 8.68 7.66
N ARG A 18 -1.34 9.58 7.04
CA ARG A 18 -1.28 9.75 5.58
C ARG A 18 -0.83 8.46 4.89
N GLU A 19 0.23 7.82 5.37
CA GLU A 19 0.70 6.53 4.84
C GLU A 19 -0.33 5.40 4.94
N LEU A 20 -1.18 5.41 5.97
CA LEU A 20 -2.28 4.46 6.12
C LEU A 20 -3.37 4.74 5.10
N TYR A 21 -3.82 5.98 4.96
CA TYR A 21 -4.86 6.34 3.99
C TYR A 21 -4.44 6.07 2.55
N PHE A 22 -3.17 6.31 2.20
CA PHE A 22 -2.66 5.94 0.89
C PHE A 22 -2.73 4.45 0.60
N GLN A 23 -2.45 3.61 1.60
CA GLN A 23 -2.55 2.17 1.43
C GLN A 23 -4.00 1.73 1.28
N ILE A 24 -4.92 2.31 2.04
CA ILE A 24 -6.35 2.04 1.91
C ILE A 24 -6.82 2.41 0.49
N LEU A 25 -6.48 3.61 0.00
CA LEU A 25 -6.82 4.03 -1.37
C LEU A 25 -6.27 3.07 -2.43
N LEU A 26 -5.00 2.64 -2.29
CA LEU A 26 -4.38 1.66 -3.17
C LEU A 26 -5.14 0.33 -3.19
N PHE A 27 -5.47 -0.20 -2.02
CA PHE A 27 -6.20 -1.46 -1.93
C PHE A 27 -7.62 -1.36 -2.44
N THR A 28 -8.33 -0.27 -2.16
CA THR A 28 -9.68 -0.05 -2.68
C THR A 28 -9.66 0.03 -4.21
N GLY A 29 -8.74 0.78 -4.80
CA GLY A 29 -8.61 0.88 -6.26
C GLY A 29 -8.30 -0.47 -6.91
N LEU A 30 -7.37 -1.24 -6.33
CA LEU A 30 -7.03 -2.58 -6.83
C LEU A 30 -8.18 -3.57 -6.67
N PHE A 31 -8.90 -3.52 -5.56
CA PHE A 31 -10.06 -4.38 -5.31
C PHE A 31 -11.19 -4.10 -6.30
N ILE A 32 -11.52 -2.82 -6.54
CA ILE A 32 -12.52 -2.41 -7.54
C ILE A 32 -12.13 -2.91 -8.93
N PHE A 33 -10.86 -2.78 -9.31
CA PHE A 33 -10.38 -3.28 -10.59
C PHE A 33 -10.59 -4.79 -10.75
N ILE A 34 -10.25 -5.57 -9.72
CA ILE A 34 -10.45 -7.03 -9.72
C ILE A 34 -11.94 -7.35 -9.85
N ALA A 35 -12.78 -6.71 -9.05
CA ALA A 35 -14.23 -6.91 -9.09
C ALA A 35 -14.79 -6.64 -10.50
N ILE A 36 -14.44 -5.50 -11.12
CA ILE A 36 -14.84 -5.16 -12.49
C ILE A 36 -14.33 -6.19 -13.50
N ARG A 37 -13.07 -6.62 -13.39
CA ARG A 37 -12.50 -7.60 -14.33
C ARG A 37 -13.19 -8.96 -14.22
N THR A 38 -13.53 -9.38 -13.00
CA THR A 38 -14.24 -10.62 -12.75
C THR A 38 -15.67 -10.59 -13.26
N THR A 39 -16.39 -9.46 -13.11
CA THR A 39 -17.76 -9.33 -13.64
C THR A 39 -17.79 -9.17 -15.16
N ALA A 40 -16.85 -8.42 -15.75
CA ALA A 40 -16.77 -8.22 -17.19
C ALA A 40 -16.41 -9.50 -17.97
N ARG A 41 -15.65 -10.43 -17.37
CA ARG A 41 -15.39 -11.76 -17.96
C ARG A 41 -16.63 -12.65 -18.01
N GLY A 42 -17.63 -12.42 -17.15
CA GLY A 42 -18.94 -13.08 -17.27
C GLY A 42 -19.70 -12.72 -18.55
N VAL A 43 -19.26 -11.70 -19.30
CA VAL A 43 -19.93 -11.15 -20.49
C VAL A 43 -19.10 -11.38 -21.79
N SER A 44 -17.85 -11.84 -21.70
CA SER A 44 -16.94 -11.94 -22.87
C SER A 44 -16.60 -13.39 -23.20
N TYR A 45 -17.04 -13.83 -24.38
CA TYR A 45 -16.91 -15.17 -24.99
C TYR A 45 -15.57 -15.89 -24.76
N PRO A 46 -15.58 -17.24 -24.66
CA PRO A 46 -14.37 -18.03 -24.64
C PRO A 46 -13.65 -17.90 -26.00
N ASN A 47 -12.35 -17.64 -25.95
CA ASN A 47 -11.47 -17.67 -27.12
C ASN A 47 -11.55 -19.06 -27.76
N PRO A 48 -11.82 -19.23 -29.08
CA PRO A 48 -12.01 -20.55 -29.68
C PRO A 48 -10.78 -21.48 -29.59
N SER A 49 -9.59 -20.96 -29.32
CA SER A 49 -8.39 -21.75 -29.00
C SER A 49 -8.43 -22.44 -27.62
N LEU A 50 -9.27 -21.99 -26.67
CA LEU A 50 -9.52 -22.64 -25.38
C LEU A 50 -10.47 -23.85 -25.48
N ILE A 51 -11.29 -23.93 -26.52
CA ILE A 51 -12.26 -25.02 -26.69
C ILE A 51 -11.54 -26.35 -26.96
N TYR A 52 -10.39 -26.31 -27.65
CA TYR A 52 -9.61 -27.52 -27.97
C TYR A 52 -8.71 -28.03 -26.83
N MET A 53 -8.37 -27.21 -25.82
CA MET A 53 -7.65 -27.66 -24.62
C MET A 53 -8.57 -28.11 -23.47
N ASN A 54 -9.85 -27.74 -23.51
CA ASN A 54 -10.84 -28.03 -22.46
C ASN A 54 -11.40 -29.47 -22.48
N ASN A 55 -10.95 -30.34 -23.39
CA ASN A 55 -11.41 -31.74 -23.45
C ASN A 55 -10.67 -32.68 -22.47
N LEU A 56 -9.71 -32.18 -21.70
CA LEU A 56 -9.16 -32.89 -20.55
C LEU A 56 -9.82 -32.34 -19.27
N PRO A 57 -10.44 -33.19 -18.43
CA PRO A 57 -11.04 -32.75 -17.19
C PRO A 57 -9.95 -32.13 -16.30
N GLN A 58 -10.01 -30.81 -16.10
CA GLN A 58 -9.12 -30.16 -15.14
C GLN A 58 -9.44 -30.69 -13.73
N PRO A 59 -8.43 -31.00 -12.90
CA PRO A 59 -8.64 -31.36 -11.50
C PRO A 59 -9.52 -30.32 -10.80
N SER A 60 -10.51 -30.77 -10.03
CA SER A 60 -11.49 -29.91 -9.33
C SER A 60 -10.85 -28.79 -8.50
N TYR A 61 -9.65 -29.02 -7.97
CA TYR A 61 -8.85 -28.05 -7.24
C TYR A 61 -8.37 -26.86 -8.09
N ILE A 62 -8.02 -27.10 -9.36
CA ILE A 62 -7.58 -26.04 -10.29
C ILE A 62 -8.76 -25.12 -10.62
N ASN A 63 -9.94 -25.69 -10.85
CA ASN A 63 -11.17 -24.93 -11.08
C ASN A 63 -11.57 -24.06 -9.87
N PHE A 64 -11.39 -24.56 -8.66
CA PHE A 64 -11.67 -23.80 -7.43
C PHE A 64 -10.76 -22.58 -7.28
N ILE A 65 -9.44 -22.75 -7.49
CA ILE A 65 -8.46 -21.65 -7.40
C ILE A 65 -8.69 -20.59 -8.48
N GLN A 66 -9.17 -20.99 -9.64
CA GLN A 66 -9.50 -20.07 -10.73
C GLN A 66 -10.86 -19.39 -10.56
N SER A 67 -11.66 -19.76 -9.55
CA SER A 67 -12.96 -19.16 -9.35
C SER A 67 -12.83 -17.67 -8.96
N PRO A 68 -13.65 -16.78 -9.55
CA PRO A 68 -13.64 -15.35 -9.22
C PRO A 68 -13.82 -15.07 -7.72
N LEU A 69 -14.65 -15.89 -7.07
CA LEU A 69 -14.94 -15.77 -5.64
C LEU A 69 -13.70 -16.10 -4.79
N PHE A 70 -12.97 -17.17 -5.12
CA PHE A 70 -11.71 -17.49 -4.45
C PHE A 70 -10.67 -16.38 -4.63
N LEU A 71 -10.52 -15.84 -5.85
CA LEU A 71 -9.58 -14.76 -6.14
C LEU A 71 -9.90 -13.48 -5.36
N CYS A 72 -11.18 -13.08 -5.31
CA CYS A 72 -11.64 -11.94 -4.52
C CYS A 72 -11.39 -12.13 -3.02
N ILE A 73 -11.69 -13.31 -2.47
CA ILE A 73 -11.48 -13.61 -1.05
C ILE A 73 -9.98 -13.65 -0.73
N TYR A 74 -9.17 -14.29 -1.57
CA TYR A 74 -7.73 -14.40 -1.36
C TYR A 74 -7.06 -13.03 -1.34
N VAL A 75 -7.34 -12.20 -2.35
CA VAL A 75 -6.77 -10.85 -2.44
C VAL A 75 -7.29 -9.96 -1.31
N GLY A 76 -8.59 -10.03 -1.00
CA GLY A 76 -9.20 -9.29 0.11
C GLY A 76 -8.60 -9.66 1.48
N SER A 77 -8.33 -10.95 1.71
CA SER A 77 -7.73 -11.44 2.96
C SER A 77 -6.32 -10.89 3.16
N ILE A 78 -5.50 -10.89 2.10
CA ILE A 78 -4.16 -10.29 2.12
C ILE A 78 -4.26 -8.80 2.44
N PHE A 79 -5.16 -8.07 1.77
CA PHE A 79 -5.34 -6.64 2.00
C PHE A 79 -5.77 -6.31 3.43
N LEU A 80 -6.67 -7.10 4.01
CA LEU A 80 -7.15 -6.90 5.36
C LEU A 80 -6.02 -7.09 6.38
N LEU A 81 -5.19 -8.12 6.21
CA LEU A 81 -4.04 -8.38 7.08
C LEU A 81 -3.01 -7.24 7.02
N PHE A 82 -2.69 -6.75 5.82
CA PHE A 82 -1.76 -5.63 5.64
C PHE A 82 -2.31 -4.30 6.19
N SER A 83 -3.61 -4.06 6.06
CA SER A 83 -4.26 -2.85 6.57
C SER A 83 -4.32 -2.88 8.10
N LEU A 84 -4.68 -4.02 8.69
CA LEU A 84 -4.71 -4.24 10.13
C LEU A 84 -3.33 -4.02 10.75
N TYR A 85 -2.28 -4.58 10.15
CA TYR A 85 -0.91 -4.38 10.63
C TYR A 85 -0.51 -2.90 10.69
N LYS A 86 -0.77 -2.12 9.62
CA LYS A 86 -0.45 -0.69 9.62
C LYS A 86 -1.31 0.10 10.61
N TYR A 87 -2.59 -0.25 10.73
CA TYR A 87 -3.48 0.35 11.71
C TYR A 87 -2.96 0.13 13.14
N LEU A 88 -2.63 -1.11 13.50
CA LEU A 88 -2.05 -1.44 14.81
C LEU A 88 -0.76 -0.67 15.06
N LYS A 89 0.13 -0.59 14.06
CA LYS A 89 1.37 0.19 14.16
C LYS A 89 1.11 1.67 14.46
N LEU A 90 0.15 2.29 13.76
CA LEU A 90 -0.26 3.68 14.01
C LEU A 90 -0.88 3.84 15.41
N TYR A 91 -1.73 2.90 15.81
CA TYR A 91 -2.37 2.89 17.13
C TYR A 91 -1.32 2.84 18.26
N PHE A 92 -0.36 1.91 18.19
CA PHE A 92 0.72 1.82 19.18
C PHE A 92 1.58 3.08 19.21
N LEU A 93 1.82 3.71 18.07
CA LEU A 93 2.55 4.97 17.99
C LEU A 93 1.80 6.09 18.71
N LYS A 94 0.51 6.31 18.38
CA LYS A 94 -0.36 7.30 19.04
C LYS A 94 -0.41 7.07 20.55
N ARG A 95 -0.70 5.84 20.99
CA ARG A 95 -0.75 5.48 22.43
C ARG A 95 0.55 5.81 23.14
N SER A 96 1.68 5.61 22.47
CA SER A 96 2.97 5.85 23.09
C SER A 96 3.39 7.32 23.18
N PHE A 97 2.82 8.18 22.34
CA PHE A 97 2.97 9.63 22.45
C PHE A 97 1.96 10.28 23.42
N LYS A 98 0.87 9.57 23.80
CA LYS A 98 -0.02 9.94 24.93
C LYS A 98 0.70 9.80 26.29
N ASN A 99 1.57 8.80 26.45
CA ASN A 99 2.19 8.51 27.73
C ASN A 99 3.25 9.57 28.08
N LYS A 100 2.97 10.40 29.11
CA LYS A 100 3.84 11.51 29.55
C LYS A 100 5.27 11.09 29.87
N GLU A 101 5.49 9.90 30.43
CA GLU A 101 6.83 9.42 30.80
C GLU A 101 7.64 8.92 29.60
N LYS A 102 6.96 8.34 28.60
CA LYS A 102 7.62 7.65 27.48
C LYS A 102 7.68 8.49 26.21
N ARG A 103 6.89 9.57 26.09
CA ARG A 103 6.75 10.38 24.88
C ARG A 103 8.08 10.96 24.38
N ASP A 104 8.88 11.51 25.28
CA ASP A 104 10.08 12.28 24.96
C ASP A 104 11.24 11.34 24.62
N LYS A 105 11.39 10.24 25.38
CA LYS A 105 12.33 9.16 25.07
C LYS A 105 12.01 8.50 23.72
N LYS A 106 10.73 8.29 23.41
CA LYS A 106 10.32 7.74 22.11
C LYS A 106 10.52 8.70 20.95
N LEU A 107 10.29 10.00 21.14
CA LEU A 107 10.54 11.00 20.11
C LEU A 107 12.01 11.02 19.70
N LYS A 108 12.92 11.05 20.69
CA LYS A 108 14.37 10.93 20.49
C LYS A 108 14.75 9.63 19.77
N LYS A 109 14.25 8.49 20.24
CA LYS A 109 14.49 7.18 19.59
C LYS A 109 13.95 7.10 18.17
N TYR A 110 12.77 7.65 17.90
CA TYR A 110 12.18 7.70 16.58
C TYR A 110 13.02 8.57 15.63
N MET A 111 13.51 9.70 16.13
CA MET A 111 14.37 10.61 15.37
C MET A 111 15.80 10.08 15.21
N LYS A 112 16.25 9.17 16.09
CA LYS A 112 17.65 8.73 16.24
C LYS A 112 18.56 9.89 16.62
N LEU A 113 18.09 10.72 17.56
CA LEU A 113 18.81 11.87 18.09
C LEU A 113 18.86 11.80 19.61
N ASP A 114 19.99 12.19 20.20
CA ASP A 114 20.14 12.28 21.66
C ASP A 114 19.50 13.55 22.24
N LYS A 115 19.32 14.56 21.39
CA LYS A 115 18.66 15.83 21.69
C LYS A 115 17.20 15.85 21.19
N PHE A 116 16.42 16.79 21.72
CA PHE A 116 15.06 16.99 21.26
C PHE A 116 15.05 17.53 19.83
N PRO A 117 14.30 16.91 18.91
CA PRO A 117 14.32 17.32 17.52
C PRO A 117 13.68 18.70 17.33
N THR A 118 14.30 19.53 16.50
CA THR A 118 13.69 20.79 16.05
C THR A 118 12.59 20.52 15.01
N ARG A 119 11.75 21.52 14.74
CA ARG A 119 10.73 21.41 13.69
C ARG A 119 11.37 21.16 12.31
N GLU A 120 12.46 21.86 12.02
CA GLU A 120 13.21 21.73 10.77
C GLU A 120 13.84 20.34 10.61
N GLU A 121 14.41 19.77 11.67
CA GLU A 121 14.98 18.41 11.64
C GLU A 121 13.93 17.35 11.30
N ILE A 122 12.70 17.52 11.79
CA ILE A 122 11.59 16.63 11.46
C ILE A 122 11.18 16.77 10.00
N GLU A 123 11.04 18.00 9.51
CA GLU A 123 10.72 18.24 8.11
C GLU A 123 11.81 17.71 7.17
N ASN A 124 13.07 17.93 7.50
CA ASN A 124 14.21 17.43 6.73
C ASN A 124 14.25 15.91 6.72
N LYS A 125 13.99 15.25 7.87
CA LYS A 125 13.88 13.79 7.92
C LYS A 125 12.76 13.26 7.03
N PHE A 126 11.60 13.93 6.98
CA PHE A 126 10.50 13.51 6.10
C PHE A 126 10.81 13.75 4.62
N LYS A 127 11.49 14.85 4.27
CA LYS A 127 12.00 15.09 2.91
C LYS A 127 13.00 14.00 2.50
N GLU A 128 13.93 13.65 3.38
CA GLU A 128 14.92 12.59 3.15
C GLU A 128 14.25 11.22 2.98
N ASN A 129 13.30 10.89 3.85
CA ASN A 129 12.50 9.67 3.74
C ASN A 129 11.75 9.62 2.40
N LYS A 130 11.18 10.74 1.95
CA LYS A 130 10.51 10.84 0.64
C LYS A 130 11.47 10.58 -0.52
N HIS A 131 12.67 11.12 -0.48
CA HIS A 131 13.71 10.84 -1.47
C HIS A 131 14.09 9.35 -1.49
N LYS A 132 14.28 8.74 -0.31
CA LYS A 132 14.52 7.30 -0.18
C LYS A 132 13.37 6.47 -0.74
N THR A 133 12.12 6.88 -0.49
CA THR A 133 10.92 6.22 -1.04
C THR A 133 10.90 6.27 -2.56
N LYS A 134 11.22 7.41 -3.18
CA LYS A 134 11.34 7.52 -4.65
C LYS A 134 12.42 6.57 -5.20
N LYS A 135 13.62 6.55 -4.59
CA LYS A 135 14.69 5.63 -5.00
C LYS A 135 14.27 4.16 -4.86
N LYS A 136 13.57 3.80 -3.78
CA LYS A 136 13.03 2.46 -3.56
C LYS A 136 11.94 2.11 -4.59
N PHE A 137 11.11 3.07 -4.99
CA PHE A 137 10.11 2.88 -6.04
C PHE A 137 10.75 2.49 -7.37
N TYR A 138 11.80 3.18 -7.83
CA TYR A 138 12.48 2.81 -9.08
C TYR A 138 13.08 1.40 -9.02
N ARG A 139 13.65 1.01 -7.88
CA ARG A 139 14.13 -0.37 -7.69
C ARG A 139 12.98 -1.39 -7.77
N GLN A 140 11.85 -1.09 -7.14
CA GLN A 140 10.66 -1.94 -7.22
C GLN A 140 10.11 -2.03 -8.65
N LEU A 141 10.18 -0.94 -9.40
CA LEU A 141 9.76 -0.92 -10.81
C LEU A 141 10.55 -1.94 -11.63
N VAL A 142 11.89 -1.92 -11.51
CA VAL A 142 12.75 -2.90 -12.20
C VAL A 142 12.43 -4.33 -11.76
N GLN A 143 12.25 -4.58 -10.47
CA GLN A 143 11.91 -5.91 -9.95
C GLN A 143 10.60 -6.45 -10.53
N VAL A 144 9.56 -5.62 -10.58
CA VAL A 144 8.26 -6.04 -11.13
C VAL A 144 8.36 -6.27 -12.63
N VAL A 145 9.12 -5.46 -13.37
CA VAL A 145 9.36 -5.71 -14.81
C VAL A 145 9.98 -7.09 -15.02
N ILE A 146 11.03 -7.44 -14.26
CA ILE A 146 11.67 -8.76 -14.33
C ILE A 146 10.68 -9.88 -13.97
N ILE A 147 9.92 -9.73 -12.87
CA ILE A 147 8.92 -10.71 -12.45
C ILE A 147 7.85 -10.90 -13.54
N ASN A 148 7.37 -9.83 -14.17
CA ASN A 148 6.39 -9.94 -15.27
C ASN A 148 6.96 -10.67 -16.47
N ILE A 149 8.21 -10.43 -16.84
CA ILE A 149 8.87 -11.16 -17.94
C ILE A 149 8.92 -12.65 -17.63
N ILE A 150 9.30 -13.02 -16.40
CA ILE A 150 9.34 -14.43 -15.96
C ILE A 150 7.93 -15.03 -15.98
N LEU A 151 6.94 -14.34 -15.42
CA LEU A 151 5.54 -14.80 -15.41
C LEU A 151 4.97 -14.96 -16.82
N PHE A 152 5.33 -14.06 -17.75
CA PHE A 152 4.94 -14.16 -19.14
C PHE A 152 5.54 -15.39 -19.82
N ILE A 153 6.83 -15.65 -19.63
CA ILE A 153 7.50 -16.86 -20.12
C ILE A 153 6.82 -18.10 -19.54
N VAL A 154 6.60 -18.16 -18.23
CA VAL A 154 5.92 -19.30 -17.58
C VAL A 154 4.52 -19.51 -18.15
N ASN A 155 3.77 -18.45 -18.42
CA ASN A 155 2.42 -18.54 -19.00
C ASN A 155 2.41 -19.01 -20.47
N LEU A 156 3.50 -18.81 -21.22
CA LEU A 156 3.64 -19.33 -22.58
C LEU A 156 3.95 -20.84 -22.60
N TYR A 157 4.75 -21.32 -21.64
CA TYR A 157 5.21 -22.71 -21.59
C TYR A 157 4.28 -23.64 -20.79
N TYR A 158 3.52 -23.12 -19.83
CA TYR A 158 2.57 -23.88 -19.01
C TYR A 158 1.14 -23.40 -19.29
N ILE A 159 0.20 -24.36 -19.41
CA ILE A 159 -1.27 -24.21 -19.59
C ILE A 159 -1.74 -22.82 -19.18
N HIS A 160 -2.39 -22.06 -20.07
CA HIS A 160 -2.83 -20.66 -19.89
C HIS A 160 -3.57 -20.43 -18.55
N LEU A 161 -2.83 -20.19 -17.46
CA LEU A 161 -3.37 -20.06 -16.12
C LEU A 161 -3.86 -18.63 -15.96
N MET A 162 -5.19 -18.42 -15.98
CA MET A 162 -5.80 -17.10 -15.76
C MET A 162 -5.30 -16.40 -14.48
N PHE A 163 -4.87 -17.16 -13.48
CA PHE A 163 -4.24 -16.64 -12.26
C PHE A 163 -2.95 -15.87 -12.53
N ILE A 164 -2.09 -16.34 -13.45
CA ILE A 164 -0.82 -15.70 -13.80
C ILE A 164 -1.08 -14.38 -14.52
N GLU A 165 -2.04 -14.33 -15.44
CA GLU A 165 -2.48 -13.08 -16.10
C GLU A 165 -2.95 -12.03 -15.10
N ILE A 166 -3.73 -12.46 -14.10
CA ILE A 166 -4.22 -11.58 -13.05
C ILE A 166 -3.06 -11.05 -12.22
N ILE A 167 -2.08 -11.89 -11.86
CA ILE A 167 -0.88 -11.44 -11.13
C ILE A 167 -0.08 -10.42 -11.96
N MET A 168 0.09 -10.67 -13.27
CA MET A 168 0.82 -9.77 -14.16
C MET A 168 0.15 -8.39 -14.22
N ILE A 169 -1.15 -8.35 -14.56
CA ILE A 169 -1.94 -7.10 -14.61
C ILE A 169 -1.92 -6.40 -13.24
N PHE A 170 -2.08 -7.16 -12.16
CA PHE A 170 -2.08 -6.63 -10.80
C PHE A 170 -0.75 -5.97 -10.43
N SER A 171 0.36 -6.59 -10.81
CA SER A 171 1.69 -6.07 -10.54
C SER A 171 1.97 -4.76 -11.29
N ILE A 172 1.50 -4.65 -12.54
CA ILE A 172 1.59 -3.44 -13.36
C ILE A 172 0.71 -2.33 -12.76
N LEU A 173 -0.56 -2.63 -12.45
CA LEU A 173 -1.48 -1.67 -11.84
C LEU A 173 -0.98 -1.18 -10.48
N SER A 174 -0.41 -2.07 -9.67
CA SER A 174 0.21 -1.70 -8.40
C SER A 174 1.34 -0.68 -8.57
N ILE A 175 2.14 -0.79 -9.64
CA ILE A 175 3.17 0.21 -9.97
C ILE A 175 2.55 1.53 -10.41
N VAL A 176 1.63 1.49 -11.38
CA VAL A 176 0.97 2.70 -11.90
C VAL A 176 0.29 3.44 -10.75
N TYR A 177 -0.43 2.73 -9.90
CA TYR A 177 -1.09 3.32 -8.76
C TYR A 177 -0.08 3.87 -7.74
N ARG A 178 1.02 3.17 -7.45
CA ARG A 178 2.11 3.70 -6.60
C ARG A 178 2.77 4.94 -7.19
N HIS A 179 2.92 5.00 -8.50
CA HIS A 179 3.44 6.18 -9.19
C HIS A 179 2.51 7.38 -8.99
N ILE A 180 1.22 7.21 -9.30
CA ILE A 180 0.21 8.27 -9.10
C ILE A 180 0.18 8.69 -7.63
N LEU A 181 0.28 7.76 -6.69
CA LEU A 181 0.33 8.05 -5.26
C LEU A 181 1.55 8.89 -4.85
N ILE A 182 2.76 8.46 -5.22
CA ILE A 182 4.02 9.09 -4.81
C ILE A 182 4.18 10.47 -5.44
N PHE A 183 3.69 10.66 -6.67
CA PHE A 183 3.97 11.86 -7.47
C PHE A 183 2.79 12.84 -7.57
N HIS A 184 1.54 12.37 -7.54
CA HIS A 184 0.36 13.19 -7.84
C HIS A 184 -0.63 13.31 -6.67
N LEU A 185 -1.11 12.18 -6.11
CA LEU A 185 -2.17 12.20 -5.09
C LEU A 185 -1.73 12.82 -3.76
N GLU A 186 -0.44 12.78 -3.42
CA GLU A 186 0.06 13.39 -2.18
C GLU A 186 -0.22 14.87 -2.07
N LYS A 187 -0.04 15.61 -3.17
CA LYS A 187 -0.31 17.05 -3.19
C LYS A 187 -1.79 17.37 -3.26
N ILE A 188 -2.56 16.55 -3.98
CA ILE A 188 -3.98 16.79 -4.27
C ILE A 188 -4.85 16.43 -3.06
N VAL A 189 -4.64 15.26 -2.47
CA VAL A 189 -5.49 14.73 -1.38
C VAL A 189 -4.95 15.14 0.00
N PHE A 190 -3.63 15.21 0.17
CA PHE A 190 -2.99 15.41 1.48
C PHE A 190 -2.11 16.66 1.52
N GLY A 191 -2.54 17.73 0.85
CA GLY A 191 -1.84 19.03 0.82
C GLY A 191 -1.72 19.70 2.20
N LYS A 192 -1.06 20.87 2.22
CA LYS A 192 -0.75 21.62 3.46
C LYS A 192 -1.98 21.89 4.35
N LYS A 193 -3.13 22.19 3.74
CA LYS A 193 -4.38 22.45 4.49
C LYS A 193 -4.83 21.22 5.29
N TRP A 194 -4.83 20.05 4.67
CA TRP A 194 -5.19 18.79 5.35
C TRP A 194 -4.21 18.48 6.47
N GLU A 195 -2.91 18.64 6.20
CA GLU A 195 -1.86 18.39 7.18
C GLU A 195 -2.00 19.28 8.41
N ASN A 196 -2.14 20.60 8.20
CA ASN A 196 -2.29 21.56 9.28
C ASN A 196 -3.55 21.27 10.11
N ASN A 197 -4.67 20.96 9.45
CA ASN A 197 -5.91 20.60 10.14
C ASN A 197 -5.73 19.35 11.02
N LYS A 198 -5.06 18.31 10.51
CA LYS A 198 -4.81 17.09 11.29
C LYS A 198 -3.79 17.29 12.42
N ILE A 199 -2.82 18.18 12.24
CA ILE A 199 -1.91 18.58 13.31
C ILE A 199 -2.69 19.28 14.42
N ILE A 200 -3.56 20.24 14.08
CA ILE A 200 -4.39 20.96 15.06
C ILE A 200 -5.34 20.00 15.79
N GLU A 201 -6.01 19.11 15.06
CA GLU A 201 -6.90 18.09 15.64
C GLU A 201 -6.14 17.22 16.66
N TYR A 202 -4.95 16.76 16.29
CA TYR A 202 -4.11 15.97 17.19
C TYR A 202 -3.62 16.78 18.39
N ILE A 203 -3.27 18.06 18.22
CA ILE A 203 -2.87 18.90 19.35
C ILE A 203 -4.05 19.12 20.30
N LYS A 204 -5.27 19.29 19.78
CA LYS A 204 -6.49 19.51 20.60
C LYS A 204 -6.94 18.27 21.37
N GLU A 205 -6.67 17.07 20.86
CA GLU A 205 -6.98 15.81 21.55
C GLU A 205 -6.09 15.55 22.80
N TYR A 206 -5.11 16.41 23.10
CA TYR A 206 -4.00 16.16 24.06
C TYR A 206 -3.62 17.40 24.87
#